data_AF-A0A7V0WDT7-F1
#
_entry.id   AF-A0A7V0WDT7-F1
#
_cell.length_a   1.000
_cell.length_b   1.000
_cell.length_c   1.000
_cell.angle_alpha   90.00
_cell.angle_beta   90.00
_cell.angle_gamma   90.00
#
_symmetry.space_group_name_H-M   'P 1'
#
loop_
_entity.id
_entity.type
_entity.pdbx_description
1 polymer ?
#
loop_
_entity_poly.entity_id
_entity_poly.type
_entity_poly.pdbx_seq_one_letter_code
_entity_poly.pdbx_strand_id
1 'polypeptide(L)' 'MQFYNSLSQKKEEFKNIKEDNVEIYTCGPTVYDFAHIGNLRAYIFADTLTRILQYNGYKTN' A
#
# COMPACT_ATOMS: atom_id res chain seq x y z
N MET A 1 -3.26 13.49 -4.25
CA MET A 1 -2.22 12.57 -3.74
C MET A 1 -1.49 11.97 -4.94
N GLN A 2 -0.18 11.73 -4.84
CA GLN A 2 0.62 11.15 -5.93
C GLN A 2 1.41 9.95 -5.45
N PHE A 3 1.48 8.90 -6.26
CA PHE A 3 2.30 7.70 -5.98
C PHE A 3 3.35 7.50 -7.06
N TYR A 4 4.50 6.95 -6.68
CA TYR A 4 5.47 6.48 -7.64
C TYR A 4 5.00 5.14 -8.21
N ASN A 5 4.75 5.09 -9.51
CA ASN A 5 4.31 3.90 -10.20
C ASN A 5 5.52 3.20 -10.84
N SER A 6 5.86 2.00 -10.35
CA SER A 6 6.98 1.23 -10.87
C SER A 6 6.82 0.82 -12.35
N LEU A 7 5.58 0.73 -12.87
CA LEU A 7 5.31 0.40 -14.27
C LEU A 7 5.74 1.52 -15.22
N SER A 8 5.51 2.78 -14.85
CA SER A 8 5.84 3.96 -15.67
C SER A 8 7.11 4.67 -15.21
N GLN A 9 7.64 4.31 -14.04
CA GLN A 9 8.80 4.90 -13.36
C GLN A 9 8.64 6.38 -13.05
N LYS A 10 7.40 6.84 -12.85
CA LYS A 10 7.07 8.25 -12.62
C LYS A 10 6.14 8.39 -11.42
N LYS A 11 6.10 9.61 -10.87
CA LYS A 11 5.04 10.00 -9.94
C LYS A 11 3.77 10.27 -10.75
N GLU A 12 2.70 9.57 -10.42
CA GLU A 12 1.40 9.68 -11.06
C GLU A 12 0.36 10.16 -10.05
N GLU A 13 -0.64 10.86 -10.57
CA GLU A 13 -1.80 11.23 -9.78
C GLU A 13 -2.59 9.97 -9.41
N PHE A 14 -2.84 9.79 -8.11
CA PHE A 14 -3.67 8.68 -7.65
C PHE A 14 -5.13 8.93 -8.03
N LYS A 15 -5.70 8.01 -8.79
CA LYS A 15 -7.11 7.99 -9.16
C LYS A 15 -7.71 6.64 -8.74
N ASN A 16 -8.69 6.71 -7.87
CA ASN A 16 -9.51 5.60 -7.43
C ASN A 16 -10.30 4.99 -8.60
N ILE A 17 -10.50 3.67 -8.58
CA ILE A 17 -11.24 2.93 -9.62
C ILE A 17 -12.75 2.94 -9.31
N LYS A 18 -13.14 2.95 -8.03
CA LYS A 18 -14.53 2.94 -7.54
C LYS A 18 -14.70 3.99 -6.44
N GLU A 19 -15.38 5.10 -6.70
CA GLU A 19 -15.75 6.14 -5.70
C GLU A 19 -14.75 6.24 -4.53
N ASP A 20 -15.19 6.18 -3.28
CA ASP A 20 -14.29 6.32 -2.13
C ASP A 20 -13.57 5.01 -1.74
N ASN A 21 -13.70 3.93 -2.54
CA ASN A 21 -13.11 2.63 -2.24
C ASN A 21 -11.75 2.45 -2.93
N VAL A 22 -10.75 2.08 -2.13
CA VAL A 22 -9.39 1.76 -2.60
C VAL A 22 -9.07 0.32 -2.25
N GLU A 23 -8.73 -0.46 -3.27
CA GLU A 23 -8.29 -1.84 -3.12
C GLU A 23 -6.76 -1.89 -3.12
N ILE A 24 -6.16 -2.51 -2.10
CA ILE A 24 -4.71 -2.61 -1.94
C ILE A 24 -4.33 -4.06 -1.74
N TYR A 25 -3.31 -4.52 -2.42
CA TYR A 25 -2.73 -5.84 -2.21
C TYR A 25 -1.23 -5.74 -1.94
N THR A 26 -0.77 -6.47 -0.93
CA THR A 26 0.65 -6.63 -0.61
C THR A 26 0.98 -8.10 -0.42
N CYS A 27 2.09 -8.56 -0.98
CA CYS A 27 2.54 -9.93 -0.78
C CYS A 27 2.82 -10.21 0.70
N GLY A 28 2.33 -11.34 1.21
CA GLY A 28 2.60 -11.82 2.57
C GLY A 28 3.97 -12.50 2.70
N PRO A 29 4.36 -12.90 3.93
CA PRO A 29 5.59 -13.63 4.15
C PRO A 29 5.46 -15.09 3.71
N THR A 30 6.57 -15.72 3.33
CA THR A 30 6.64 -17.17 3.26
C THR A 30 6.79 -17.72 4.68
N VAL A 31 5.86 -18.58 5.13
CA VAL A 31 5.68 -18.96 6.54
C VAL A 31 6.53 -20.15 7.00
N TYR A 32 7.74 -20.33 6.45
CA TYR A 32 8.63 -21.42 6.86
C TYR A 32 9.65 -21.02 7.95
N ASP A 33 9.81 -19.72 8.23
CA ASP A 33 10.76 -19.18 9.21
C ASP A 33 10.24 -17.84 9.78
N PHE A 34 10.94 -17.33 10.80
CA PHE A 34 10.63 -16.05 11.44
C PHE A 34 10.84 -14.86 10.50
N ALA A 35 9.91 -13.91 10.55
CA ALA A 35 10.06 -12.64 9.86
C ALA A 35 11.24 -11.84 10.44
N HIS A 36 12.12 -11.35 9.56
CA HIS A 36 13.22 -10.47 9.93
C HIS A 36 12.83 -9.00 9.71
N ILE A 37 13.68 -8.07 10.20
CA ILE A 37 13.41 -6.62 10.15
C ILE A 37 13.14 -6.09 8.73
N GLY A 38 13.69 -6.75 7.71
CA GLY A 38 13.45 -6.44 6.30
C GLY A 38 12.02 -6.71 5.87
N ASN A 39 11.42 -7.84 6.29
CA ASN A 39 10.01 -8.13 6.02
C ASN A 39 9.12 -7.12 6.75
N LEU A 40 9.42 -6.87 8.03
CA LEU A 40 8.63 -5.97 8.87
C LEU A 40 8.61 -4.53 8.33
N ARG A 41 9.71 -4.05 7.75
CA ARG A 41 9.76 -2.74 7.07
C ARG A 41 8.71 -2.64 5.96
N ALA A 42 8.54 -3.70 5.15
CA ALA A 42 7.56 -3.71 4.08
C ALA A 42 6.12 -3.68 4.62
N TYR A 43 5.85 -4.39 5.73
CA TYR A 43 4.52 -4.39 6.36
C TYR A 43 4.20 -3.07 7.05
N ILE A 44 5.18 -2.43 7.71
CA ILE A 44 5.00 -1.08 8.27
C ILE A 44 4.71 -0.06 7.16
N PHE A 45 5.38 -0.19 6.02
CA PHE A 45 5.06 0.64 4.85
C PHE A 45 3.62 0.43 4.37
N ALA A 46 3.18 -0.81 4.23
CA ALA A 46 1.81 -1.15 3.82
C ALA A 46 0.75 -0.64 4.83
N ASP A 47 1.00 -0.79 6.13
CA ASP A 47 0.14 -0.27 7.20
C ASP A 47 0.08 1.27 7.14
N THR A 48 1.23 1.94 6.98
CA THR A 48 1.29 3.40 6.84
C THR A 48 0.52 3.88 5.61
N LEU A 49 0.69 3.21 4.47
CA LEU A 49 -0.05 3.51 3.25
C LEU A 49 -1.56 3.42 3.47
N THR A 50 -2.02 2.34 4.08
CA THR A 50 -3.43 2.10 4.40
C THR A 50 -3.98 3.19 5.33
N ARG A 51 -3.24 3.53 6.40
CA ARG A 51 -3.64 4.59 7.34
C ARG A 51 -3.72 5.97 6.69
N ILE A 52 -2.79 6.31 5.80
CA ILE A 52 -2.80 7.58 5.09
C ILE A 52 -3.98 7.65 4.11
N LEU A 53 -4.33 6.54 3.45
CA LEU A 53 -5.51 6.48 2.60
C LEU A 53 -6.79 6.68 3.42
N GLN A 54 -6.92 5.99 4.56
CA GLN A 54 -8.05 6.15 5.49
C GLN A 54 -8.14 7.57 6.05
N TYR A 55 -7.00 8.15 6.44
CA TYR A 55 -6.93 9.54 6.92
C TYR A 55 -7.41 10.55 5.86
N ASN A 56 -7.14 10.27 4.59
CA ASN A 56 -7.60 11.09 3.46
C ASN A 56 -9.05 10.81 3.03
N GLY A 57 -9.82 10.04 3.80
CA GLY A 57 -11.24 9.79 3.55
C GLY A 57 -11.56 8.59 2.67
N TYR A 58 -10.55 7.82 2.25
CA TYR A 58 -10.78 6.60 1.47
C TYR A 58 -11.15 5.43 2.37
N LYS A 59 -12.10 4.61 1.92
CA LYS A 59 -12.36 3.29 2.48
C LYS A 59 -11.40 2.28 1.84
N THR A 60 -10.56 1.66 2.65
CA THR A 60 -9.64 0.60 2.20
C THR A 60 -10.23 -0.78 2.52
N ASN A 61 -10.05 -1.75 1.62
CA ASN A 61 -10.41 -3.16 1.84
C ASN A 61 -9.17 -4.05 1.79
#